data_AF-A0A2V5VMD7-F1
#
_entry.id   AF-A0A2V5VMD7-F1
#
_cell.length_a   1.000
_cell.length_b   1.000
_cell.length_c   1.000
_cell.angle_alpha   90.00
_cell.angle_beta   90.00
_cell.angle_gamma   90.00
#
_symmetry.space_group_name_H-M   'P 1'
#
loop_
_entity.id
_entity.type
_entity.pdbx_description
1 polymer ?
#
loop_
_entity_poly.entity_id
_entity_poly.type
_entity_poly.pdbx_seq_one_letter_code
_entity_poly.pdbx_strand_id
1 'polypeptide(L)'
;MDQRVRNRNGETQAHARLKRLALIWAQREGYSACAMEVTLPRCRYRADLAAYRPNGRQPAVTAIFECKQALVDLRGDNGCTSTTIQRLEKVHRRREILERNLRVHYPALRVADSLFDEFDSHNFSAIEHRGYKQVVRQTQALQNRLFDCTKFETLIRYRSANLFFLVLPNELFREPEIPIGWGALIESNAELILARKPVWHEMEPGSQLRFLERIAASGTRVLNRQHEITFEKITREDCRS
;
A
#
# COMPACT_ATOMS: atom_id res chain seq x y z
N MET A 1 -15.81 -11.71 -24.08
CA MET A 1 -16.23 -12.60 -22.98
C MET A 1 -14.95 -13.11 -22.33
N ASP A 2 -14.45 -12.42 -21.31
CA ASP A 2 -13.22 -12.83 -20.62
C ASP A 2 -13.53 -13.91 -19.59
N GLN A 3 -13.10 -15.14 -19.89
CA GLN A 3 -13.14 -16.23 -18.94
C GLN A 3 -12.19 -15.94 -17.78
N ARG A 4 -12.77 -15.56 -16.64
CA ARG A 4 -12.10 -15.53 -15.33
C ARG A 4 -11.68 -16.96 -14.96
N VAL A 5 -10.52 -17.39 -15.43
CA VAL A 5 -9.89 -18.64 -14.96
C VAL A 5 -9.40 -18.37 -13.53
N ARG A 6 -10.23 -18.75 -12.55
CA ARG A 6 -9.87 -18.73 -11.13
C ARG A 6 -8.92 -19.90 -10.86
N ASN A 7 -7.76 -19.63 -10.24
CA ASN A 7 -6.93 -20.71 -9.69
C ASN A 7 -7.66 -21.40 -8.53
N ARG A 8 -7.14 -22.55 -8.07
CA ARG A 8 -7.66 -23.33 -6.91
C ARG A 8 -7.94 -22.51 -5.64
N ASN A 9 -7.43 -21.28 -5.54
CA ASN A 9 -7.59 -20.36 -4.40
C ASN A 9 -8.59 -19.20 -4.66
N GLY A 10 -9.31 -19.18 -5.78
CA GLY A 10 -10.21 -18.08 -6.15
C GLY A 10 -9.52 -16.81 -6.67
N GLU A 11 -8.18 -16.77 -6.65
CA GLU A 11 -7.35 -15.71 -7.23
C GLU A 11 -7.36 -15.79 -8.77
N THR A 12 -7.46 -14.63 -9.41
CA THR A 12 -7.40 -14.49 -10.87
C THR A 12 -5.95 -14.37 -11.33
N GLN A 13 -5.68 -14.75 -12.59
CA GLN A 13 -4.34 -14.60 -13.18
C GLN A 13 -3.85 -13.13 -13.17
N ALA A 14 -4.74 -12.16 -13.40
CA ALA A 14 -4.37 -10.75 -13.38
C ALA A 14 -3.95 -10.27 -11.97
N HIS A 15 -4.66 -10.69 -10.91
CA HIS A 15 -4.25 -10.35 -9.53
C HIS A 15 -2.91 -11.00 -9.16
N ALA A 16 -2.73 -12.29 -9.49
CA ALA A 16 -1.46 -12.98 -9.29
C ALA A 16 -0.30 -12.30 -10.04
N ARG A 17 -0.57 -11.79 -11.25
CA ARG A 17 0.40 -11.03 -12.05
C ARG A 17 0.78 -9.72 -11.37
N LEU A 18 -0.17 -8.94 -10.86
CA LEU A 18 0.13 -7.71 -10.10
C LEU A 18 0.99 -8.00 -8.87
N LYS A 19 0.70 -9.06 -8.11
CA LYS A 19 1.54 -9.47 -6.95
C LYS A 19 2.96 -9.82 -7.37
N ARG A 20 3.11 -10.56 -8.48
CA ARG A 20 4.43 -10.89 -9.04
C ARG A 20 5.21 -9.62 -9.42
N LEU A 21 4.56 -8.67 -10.09
CA LEU A 21 5.19 -7.42 -10.48
C LEU A 21 5.55 -6.56 -9.25
N ALA A 22 4.70 -6.54 -8.24
CA ALA A 22 4.97 -5.87 -6.96
C ALA A 22 6.19 -6.46 -6.25
N LEU A 23 6.34 -7.79 -6.27
CA LEU A 23 7.50 -8.47 -5.69
C LEU A 23 8.80 -8.08 -6.43
N ILE A 24 8.79 -8.12 -7.77
CA ILE A 24 9.95 -7.74 -8.58
C ILE A 24 10.33 -6.28 -8.33
N TRP A 25 9.34 -5.38 -8.32
CA TRP A 25 9.57 -3.96 -8.04
C TRP A 25 10.17 -3.75 -6.65
N ALA A 26 9.60 -4.38 -5.61
CA ALA A 26 10.13 -4.28 -4.26
C ALA A 26 11.59 -4.78 -4.18
N GLN A 27 11.92 -5.89 -4.82
CA GLN A 27 13.30 -6.39 -4.83
C GLN A 27 14.26 -5.43 -5.55
N ARG A 28 13.84 -4.82 -6.66
CA ARG A 28 14.63 -3.78 -7.36
C ARG A 28 14.86 -2.54 -6.49
N GLU A 29 13.88 -2.17 -5.68
CA GLU A 29 13.99 -1.11 -4.67
C GLU A 29 14.77 -1.54 -3.41
N GLY A 30 15.42 -2.70 -3.43
CA GLY A 30 16.30 -3.17 -2.36
C GLY A 30 15.59 -3.82 -1.17
N TYR A 31 14.29 -4.10 -1.25
CA TYR A 31 13.63 -4.89 -0.21
C TYR A 31 14.10 -6.35 -0.29
N SER A 32 14.91 -6.75 0.69
CA SER A 32 15.58 -8.05 0.72
C SER A 32 14.72 -9.20 1.26
N ALA A 33 13.69 -8.90 2.06
CA ALA A 33 12.75 -9.90 2.56
C ALA A 33 11.33 -9.53 2.12
N CYS A 34 10.70 -10.40 1.33
CA CYS A 34 9.37 -10.20 0.79
C CYS A 34 8.54 -11.48 0.94
N ALA A 35 7.24 -11.34 1.26
CA ALA A 35 6.32 -12.47 1.26
C ALA A 35 4.91 -12.03 0.83
N MET A 36 4.19 -12.94 0.18
CA MET A 36 2.80 -12.75 -0.22
C MET A 36 1.84 -13.23 0.86
N GLU A 37 0.63 -12.67 0.88
CA GLU A 37 -0.44 -13.04 1.81
C GLU A 37 0.00 -12.97 3.29
N VAL A 38 0.59 -11.85 3.69
CA VAL A 38 1.17 -11.67 5.03
C VAL A 38 0.15 -11.10 6.00
N THR A 39 -0.18 -11.86 7.04
CA THR A 39 -1.02 -11.36 8.14
C THR A 39 -0.29 -10.27 8.91
N LEU A 40 -0.95 -9.14 9.10
CA LEU A 40 -0.32 -7.95 9.66
C LEU A 40 -0.34 -7.92 11.19
N PRO A 41 0.68 -7.35 11.84
CA PRO A 41 0.63 -7.12 13.28
C PRO A 41 -0.53 -6.16 13.62
N ARG A 42 -1.21 -6.44 14.75
CA ARG A 42 -2.19 -5.52 15.39
C ARG A 42 -3.46 -5.22 14.59
N CYS A 43 -3.70 -5.88 13.46
CA CYS A 43 -4.97 -5.82 12.75
C CYS A 43 -5.33 -7.16 12.11
N ARG A 44 -6.61 -7.36 11.78
CA ARG A 44 -7.11 -8.59 11.14
C ARG A 44 -6.75 -8.73 9.67
N TYR A 45 -6.12 -7.72 9.09
CA TYR A 45 -5.89 -7.66 7.65
C TYR A 45 -4.67 -8.47 7.23
N ARG A 46 -4.71 -8.89 5.97
CA ARG A 46 -3.62 -9.55 5.28
C ARG A 46 -3.21 -8.65 4.12
N ALA A 47 -1.90 -8.42 3.99
CA ALA A 47 -1.33 -7.72 2.86
C ALA A 47 -1.11 -8.71 1.70
N ASP A 48 -1.41 -8.26 0.48
CA ASP A 48 -1.13 -9.04 -0.73
C ASP A 48 0.38 -9.31 -0.86
N LEU A 49 1.19 -8.29 -0.59
CA LEU A 49 2.65 -8.40 -0.45
C LEU A 49 3.11 -7.50 0.70
N ALA A 50 4.03 -8.03 1.51
CA ALA A 50 4.76 -7.27 2.51
C ALA A 50 6.25 -7.39 2.24
N ALA A 51 6.97 -6.30 2.44
CA ALA A 51 8.39 -6.19 2.13
C ALA A 51 9.15 -5.51 3.28
N TYR A 52 10.40 -5.93 3.47
CA TYR A 52 11.32 -5.42 4.47
C TYR A 52 12.69 -5.19 3.82
N ARG A 53 13.28 -4.04 4.11
CA ARG A 53 14.64 -3.64 3.71
C ARG A 53 15.43 -3.25 4.97
N PRO A 54 16.50 -3.96 5.33
CA PRO A 54 17.39 -3.50 6.39
C PRO A 54 18.05 -2.20 5.93
N ASN A 55 18.25 -1.27 6.84
CA ASN A 55 18.81 0.03 6.50
C ASN A 55 19.98 0.37 7.43
N GLY A 56 21.03 -0.47 7.45
CA GLY A 56 22.28 -0.21 8.17
C GLY A 56 22.12 0.44 9.55
N ARG A 57 22.47 1.73 9.67
CA ARG A 57 22.41 2.55 10.90
C ARG A 57 21.07 3.28 11.12
N GLN A 58 20.14 3.18 10.18
CA GLN A 58 18.81 3.77 10.20
C GLN A 58 17.75 2.69 10.49
N PRO A 59 16.53 3.10 10.91
CA PRO A 59 15.42 2.16 11.04
C PRO A 59 15.20 1.43 9.71
N ALA A 60 15.00 0.11 9.79
CA ALA A 60 14.65 -0.67 8.62
C ALA A 60 13.37 -0.14 7.97
N VAL A 61 13.23 -0.32 6.66
CA VAL A 61 12.06 0.13 5.92
C VAL A 61 11.13 -1.05 5.69
N THR A 62 9.87 -0.89 6.06
CA THR A 62 8.81 -1.86 5.78
C THR A 62 7.79 -1.28 4.83
N ALA A 63 7.27 -2.11 3.92
CA ALA A 63 6.25 -1.71 2.98
C ALA A 63 5.12 -2.75 2.89
N ILE A 64 3.90 -2.25 2.72
CA ILE A 64 2.71 -3.04 2.38
C ILE A 64 2.26 -2.67 0.97
N PHE A 65 1.94 -3.68 0.19
CA PHE A 65 1.38 -3.55 -1.16
C PHE A 65 0.02 -4.23 -1.20
N GLU A 66 -0.98 -3.51 -1.70
CA GLU A 66 -2.33 -3.98 -1.94
C GLU A 66 -2.58 -3.97 -3.45
N CYS A 67 -2.82 -5.13 -4.05
CA CYS A 67 -3.00 -5.29 -5.48
C CYS A 67 -4.49 -5.30 -5.81
N LYS A 68 -4.93 -4.40 -6.70
CA LYS A 68 -6.34 -4.33 -7.13
C LYS A 68 -6.41 -4.33 -8.65
N GLN A 69 -7.02 -5.38 -9.21
CA GLN A 69 -7.17 -5.58 -10.66
C GLN A 69 -8.46 -4.98 -11.24
N ALA A 70 -9.40 -4.59 -10.38
CA ALA A 70 -10.67 -4.02 -10.79
C ALA A 70 -11.10 -2.93 -9.81
N LEU A 71 -11.79 -1.92 -10.31
CA LEU A 71 -12.32 -0.84 -9.47
C LEU A 71 -13.33 -1.35 -8.44
N VAL A 72 -14.07 -2.41 -8.77
CA VAL A 72 -14.98 -3.07 -7.82
C VAL A 72 -14.24 -3.80 -6.69
N ASP A 73 -12.97 -4.15 -6.86
CA ASP A 73 -12.15 -4.73 -5.78
C ASP A 73 -11.60 -3.65 -4.84
N LEU A 74 -11.49 -2.43 -5.36
CA LEU A 74 -11.06 -1.24 -4.61
C LEU A 74 -12.25 -0.60 -3.89
N ARG A 75 -13.36 -0.42 -4.61
CA ARG A 75 -14.57 0.26 -4.17
C ARG A 75 -15.49 -0.73 -3.46
N GLY A 76 -15.96 -0.37 -2.26
CA GLY A 76 -16.91 -1.21 -1.54
C GLY A 76 -18.30 -1.18 -2.18
N ASP A 77 -19.05 -2.25 -1.95
CA ASP A 77 -20.45 -2.37 -2.41
C ASP A 77 -21.36 -1.33 -1.71
N ASN A 78 -20.94 -0.81 -0.55
CA ASN A 78 -21.75 -0.04 0.39
C ASN A 78 -21.81 1.49 0.13
N GLY A 79 -21.95 1.92 -1.12
CA GLY A 79 -22.22 3.34 -1.42
C GLY A 79 -21.28 4.02 -2.41
N CYS A 80 -20.57 3.24 -3.24
CA CYS A 80 -19.90 3.74 -4.43
C CYS A 80 -20.93 4.24 -5.47
N THR A 81 -21.44 5.45 -5.24
CA THR A 81 -22.31 6.17 -6.18
C THR A 81 -21.46 7.07 -7.07
N SER A 82 -21.91 7.29 -8.31
CA SER A 82 -21.32 8.27 -9.23
C SER A 82 -21.20 9.66 -8.58
N THR A 83 -22.12 10.00 -7.68
CA THR A 83 -22.11 11.26 -6.92
C THR A 83 -20.95 11.34 -5.92
N THR A 84 -20.60 10.24 -5.23
CA THR A 84 -19.41 10.18 -4.35
C THR A 84 -18.13 10.39 -5.16
N ILE A 85 -18.02 9.75 -6.33
CA ILE A 85 -16.85 9.87 -7.21
C ILE A 85 -16.70 11.31 -7.71
N GLN A 86 -17.76 11.92 -8.23
CA GLN A 86 -17.74 13.32 -8.69
C GLN A 86 -17.39 14.31 -7.57
N ARG A 87 -17.90 14.06 -6.35
CA ARG A 87 -17.55 14.87 -5.17
C ARG A 87 -16.07 14.71 -4.82
N LEU A 88 -15.53 13.49 -4.88
CA LEU A 88 -14.12 13.23 -4.63
C LEU A 88 -13.23 13.97 -5.64
N GLU A 89 -13.57 13.93 -6.93
CA GLU A 89 -12.86 14.71 -7.96
C GLU A 89 -12.91 16.23 -7.72
N LYS A 90 -14.05 16.76 -7.28
CA LYS A 90 -14.19 18.18 -6.97
C LYS A 90 -13.33 18.58 -5.77
N VAL A 91 -13.34 17.78 -4.71
CA VAL A 91 -12.51 18.03 -3.51
C VAL A 91 -11.02 17.87 -3.85
N HIS A 92 -10.67 16.91 -4.71
CA HIS A 92 -9.29 16.73 -5.19
C HIS A 92 -8.78 17.96 -5.93
N ARG A 93 -9.53 18.46 -6.93
CA ARG A 93 -9.17 19.69 -7.65
C ARG A 93 -8.98 20.88 -6.72
N ARG A 94 -9.83 21.00 -5.70
CA ARG A 94 -9.67 22.04 -4.67
C ARG A 94 -8.39 21.84 -3.85
N ARG A 95 -8.02 20.60 -3.54
CA ARG A 95 -6.75 20.27 -2.86
C ARG A 95 -5.56 20.72 -3.71
N GLU A 96 -5.53 20.38 -4.98
CA GLU A 96 -4.43 20.74 -5.90
C GLU A 96 -4.23 22.26 -6.01
N ILE A 97 -5.34 23.01 -6.13
CA ILE A 97 -5.29 24.48 -6.16
C ILE A 97 -4.72 25.03 -4.85
N LEU A 98 -5.19 24.53 -3.70
CA LEU A 98 -4.67 24.95 -2.40
C LEU A 98 -3.20 24.60 -2.24
N GLU A 99 -2.79 23.37 -2.57
CA GLU A 99 -1.40 22.95 -2.48
C GLU A 99 -0.50 23.83 -3.37
N ARG A 100 -0.91 24.11 -4.62
CA ARG A 100 -0.17 25.02 -5.51
C ARG A 100 0.04 26.39 -4.87
N ASN A 101 -1.00 26.98 -4.29
CA ASN A 101 -0.89 28.29 -3.63
C ASN A 101 -0.02 28.21 -2.36
N LEU A 102 -0.17 27.13 -1.58
CA LEU A 102 0.62 26.93 -0.36
C LEU A 102 2.12 26.77 -0.66
N ARG A 103 2.50 26.17 -1.79
CA ARG A 103 3.92 26.10 -2.21
C ARG A 103 4.53 27.49 -2.38
N VAL A 104 3.77 28.43 -2.94
CA VAL A 104 4.23 29.83 -3.14
C VAL A 104 4.35 30.56 -1.81
N HIS A 105 3.38 30.40 -0.92
CA HIS A 105 3.35 31.13 0.36
C HIS A 105 4.23 30.52 1.44
N TYR A 106 4.50 29.21 1.38
CA TYR A 106 5.25 28.47 2.39
C TYR A 106 6.35 27.60 1.75
N PRO A 107 7.36 28.21 1.10
CA PRO A 107 8.46 27.47 0.46
C PRO A 107 9.29 26.65 1.45
N ALA A 108 9.31 27.04 2.73
CA ALA A 108 9.99 26.31 3.81
C ALA A 108 9.38 24.93 4.12
N LEU A 109 8.21 24.60 3.54
CA LEU A 109 7.60 23.26 3.68
C LEU A 109 8.17 22.24 2.71
N ARG A 110 9.08 22.64 1.82
CA ARG A 110 9.76 21.75 0.87
C ARG A 110 10.58 20.69 1.62
N VAL A 111 10.49 19.45 1.16
CA VAL A 111 11.29 18.33 1.63
C VAL A 111 12.21 17.93 0.47
N ALA A 112 13.52 18.11 0.66
CA ALA A 112 14.54 17.79 -0.34
C ALA A 112 14.71 16.26 -0.47
N ASP A 113 13.76 15.62 -1.15
CA ASP A 113 13.67 14.17 -1.32
C ASP A 113 13.83 13.71 -2.77
N SER A 114 14.12 14.64 -3.69
CA SER A 114 14.37 14.40 -5.10
C SER A 114 15.68 15.04 -5.55
N LEU A 115 16.21 14.58 -6.69
CA LEU A 115 17.39 15.20 -7.31
C LEU A 115 17.09 16.57 -7.92
N PHE A 116 15.82 16.86 -8.21
CA PHE A 116 15.39 18.14 -8.75
C PHE A 116 14.27 18.73 -7.89
N ASP A 117 14.41 20.01 -7.56
CA ASP A 117 13.51 20.78 -6.68
C ASP A 117 12.03 20.73 -7.11
N GLU A 118 11.76 20.67 -8.42
CA GLU A 118 10.40 20.59 -8.97
C GLU A 118 9.66 19.29 -8.64
N PHE A 119 10.40 18.24 -8.26
CA PHE A 119 9.86 16.94 -7.86
C PHE A 119 9.91 16.71 -6.34
N ASP A 120 10.32 17.71 -5.57
CA ASP A 120 10.35 17.64 -4.11
C ASP A 120 8.93 17.57 -3.51
N SER A 121 8.79 16.74 -2.49
CA SER A 121 7.56 16.70 -1.71
C SER A 121 7.44 17.93 -0.79
N HIS A 122 6.22 18.18 -0.27
CA HIS A 122 5.93 19.33 0.57
C HIS A 122 5.11 18.90 1.80
N ASN A 123 5.57 19.27 3.00
CA ASN A 123 4.92 18.92 4.25
C ASN A 123 3.86 19.97 4.67
N PHE A 124 2.73 19.99 3.97
CA PHE A 124 1.60 20.88 4.33
C PHE A 124 0.95 20.54 5.69
N SER A 125 1.27 19.38 6.27
CA SER A 125 0.75 19.03 7.60
C SER A 125 1.43 19.79 8.75
N ALA A 126 2.60 20.38 8.49
CA ALA A 126 3.32 21.19 9.46
C ALA A 126 2.66 22.55 9.76
N ILE A 127 1.67 22.97 8.96
CA ILE A 127 0.98 24.25 9.14
C ILE A 127 -0.48 24.08 9.58
N GLU A 128 -0.97 25.06 10.34
CA GLU A 128 -2.34 25.15 10.86
C GLU A 128 -3.36 25.68 9.83
N HIS A 129 -3.22 25.34 8.54
CA HIS A 129 -4.07 25.92 7.50
C HIS A 129 -5.47 25.29 7.45
N ARG A 130 -6.48 26.01 7.97
CA ARG A 130 -7.89 25.55 8.11
C ARG A 130 -8.48 24.98 6.82
N GLY A 131 -8.34 25.68 5.69
CA GLY A 131 -8.92 25.25 4.41
C GLY A 131 -8.36 23.92 3.91
N TYR A 132 -7.03 23.80 3.88
CA TYR A 132 -6.32 22.56 3.63
C TYR A 132 -6.72 21.42 4.59
N LYS A 133 -6.71 21.64 5.92
CA LYS A 133 -7.16 20.63 6.90
C LYS A 133 -8.60 20.16 6.61
N GLN A 134 -9.50 21.07 6.23
CA GLN A 134 -10.88 20.73 5.85
C GLN A 134 -10.93 19.87 4.58
N VAL A 135 -10.19 20.24 3.54
CA VAL A 135 -10.14 19.48 2.27
C VAL A 135 -9.58 18.08 2.50
N VAL A 136 -8.49 17.94 3.26
CA VAL A 136 -7.92 16.63 3.62
C VAL A 136 -8.95 15.76 4.35
N ARG A 137 -9.67 16.30 5.34
CA ARG A 137 -10.73 15.57 6.06
C ARG A 137 -11.88 15.15 5.14
N GLN A 138 -12.31 16.04 4.23
CA GLN A 138 -13.36 15.74 3.26
C GLN A 138 -12.94 14.63 2.28
N THR A 139 -11.71 14.69 1.77
CA THR A 139 -11.13 13.64 0.94
C THR A 139 -11.14 12.30 1.67
N GLN A 140 -10.64 12.25 2.91
CA GLN A 140 -10.61 11.02 3.71
C GLN A 140 -12.03 10.44 3.91
N ALA A 141 -13.00 11.29 4.25
CA ALA A 141 -14.37 10.84 4.46
C ALA A 141 -15.02 10.28 3.17
N LEU A 142 -14.74 10.89 2.02
CA LEU A 142 -15.23 10.40 0.72
C LEU A 142 -14.53 9.11 0.31
N GLN A 143 -13.21 9.02 0.49
CA GLN A 143 -12.43 7.81 0.24
C GLN A 143 -12.89 6.64 1.12
N ASN A 144 -13.13 6.87 2.42
CA ASN A 144 -13.64 5.84 3.33
C ASN A 144 -15.04 5.33 2.99
N ARG A 145 -15.87 6.15 2.31
CA ARG A 145 -17.17 5.71 1.79
C ARG A 145 -17.04 4.97 0.47
N LEU A 146 -16.04 5.35 -0.32
CA LEU A 146 -15.77 4.75 -1.62
C LEU A 146 -15.20 3.34 -1.46
N PHE A 147 -14.28 3.15 -0.52
CA PHE A 147 -13.65 1.85 -0.24
C PHE A 147 -14.45 1.05 0.79
N ASP A 148 -14.40 -0.28 0.68
CA ASP A 148 -15.10 -1.15 1.62
C ASP A 148 -14.43 -1.09 3.01
N CYS A 149 -14.95 -0.19 3.85
CA CYS A 149 -14.49 0.10 5.21
C CYS A 149 -13.21 0.95 5.33
N THR A 150 -12.82 1.17 6.58
CA THR A 150 -11.63 1.88 7.04
C THR A 150 -10.33 1.10 6.85
N LYS A 151 -10.23 0.09 5.96
CA LYS A 151 -9.03 -0.77 5.86
C LYS A 151 -7.76 0.06 5.68
N PHE A 152 -7.70 0.87 4.62
CA PHE A 152 -6.53 1.68 4.29
C PHE A 152 -6.18 2.68 5.40
N GLU A 153 -7.20 3.29 6.02
CA GLU A 153 -7.03 4.17 7.18
C GLU A 153 -6.50 3.40 8.41
N THR A 154 -7.01 2.20 8.64
CA THR A 154 -6.64 1.34 9.78
C THR A 154 -5.17 0.93 9.70
N LEU A 155 -4.70 0.59 8.49
CA LEU A 155 -3.29 0.23 8.25
C LEU A 155 -2.35 1.38 8.57
N ILE A 156 -2.70 2.61 8.18
CA ILE A 156 -1.94 3.81 8.56
C ILE A 156 -2.05 4.08 10.06
N ARG A 157 -3.27 4.03 10.61
CA ARG A 157 -3.55 4.33 12.03
C ARG A 157 -2.76 3.42 12.97
N TYR A 158 -2.67 2.13 12.65
CA TYR A 158 -1.90 1.17 13.43
C TYR A 158 -0.42 1.11 13.08
N ARG A 159 0.05 1.96 12.14
CA ARG A 159 1.45 2.00 11.69
C ARG A 159 1.93 0.60 11.28
N SER A 160 1.14 -0.09 10.46
CA SER A 160 1.41 -1.48 10.09
C SER A 160 2.65 -1.66 9.20
N ALA A 161 3.08 -0.59 8.52
CA ALA A 161 4.32 -0.49 7.75
C ALA A 161 4.79 0.98 7.71
N ASN A 162 6.02 1.22 7.26
CA ASN A 162 6.53 2.57 7.01
C ASN A 162 5.90 3.18 5.76
N LEU A 163 5.73 2.36 4.72
CA LEU A 163 5.22 2.77 3.41
C LEU A 163 4.06 1.87 2.98
N PHE A 164 3.10 2.46 2.27
CA PHE A 164 1.91 1.76 1.79
C PHE A 164 1.69 2.06 0.31
N PHE A 165 1.51 1.01 -0.50
CA PHE A 165 1.35 1.10 -1.94
C PHE A 165 0.06 0.42 -2.39
N LEU A 166 -0.69 1.12 -3.23
CA LEU A 166 -1.76 0.52 -4.02
C LEU A 166 -1.18 0.17 -5.40
N VAL A 167 -1.28 -1.10 -5.79
CA VAL A 167 -0.78 -1.62 -7.07
C VAL A 167 -1.96 -1.85 -8.01
N LEU A 168 -1.95 -1.19 -9.16
CA LEU A 168 -3.07 -1.12 -10.08
C LEU A 168 -2.61 -1.33 -11.54
N PRO A 169 -3.46 -1.86 -12.41
CA PRO A 169 -3.34 -1.63 -13.85
C PRO A 169 -3.42 -0.12 -14.17
N ASN A 170 -2.67 0.35 -15.17
CA ASN A 170 -2.61 1.77 -15.53
C ASN A 170 -3.99 2.37 -15.82
N GLU A 171 -4.86 1.62 -16.50
CA GLU A 171 -6.22 2.04 -16.86
C GLU A 171 -7.14 2.26 -15.65
N LEU A 172 -6.78 1.73 -14.47
CA LEU A 172 -7.55 1.88 -13.24
C LEU A 172 -7.03 2.99 -12.33
N PHE A 173 -5.86 3.55 -12.65
CA PHE A 173 -5.27 4.61 -11.86
C PHE A 173 -6.11 5.88 -11.93
N ARG A 174 -6.62 6.30 -10.77
CA ARG A 174 -7.23 7.62 -10.59
C ARG A 174 -6.65 8.26 -9.34
N GLU A 175 -5.87 9.33 -9.53
CA GLU A 175 -5.21 10.05 -8.44
C GLU A 175 -6.14 10.38 -7.24
N PRO A 176 -7.40 10.84 -7.44
CA PRO A 176 -8.32 11.09 -6.32
C PRO A 176 -8.70 9.84 -5.52
N GLU A 177 -8.65 8.65 -6.14
CA GLU A 177 -8.98 7.37 -5.51
C GLU A 177 -7.76 6.70 -4.86
N ILE A 178 -6.58 7.32 -4.89
CA ILE A 178 -5.46 6.79 -4.11
C ILE A 178 -5.59 7.29 -2.65
N PRO A 179 -5.71 6.38 -1.66
CA PRO A 179 -5.93 6.78 -0.26
C PRO A 179 -4.88 7.79 0.22
N ILE A 180 -5.28 8.73 1.09
CA ILE A 180 -4.32 9.65 1.70
C ILE A 180 -3.22 8.86 2.43
N GLY A 181 -1.96 9.28 2.26
CA GLY A 181 -0.79 8.61 2.82
C GLY A 181 -0.25 7.43 1.98
N TRP A 182 -1.06 6.88 1.07
CA TRP A 182 -0.64 5.79 0.19
C TRP A 182 0.04 6.33 -1.07
N GLY A 183 1.02 5.55 -1.55
CA GLY A 183 1.58 5.67 -2.88
C GLY A 183 0.82 4.79 -3.88
N ALA A 184 1.07 5.01 -5.17
CA ALA A 184 0.47 4.23 -6.25
C ALA A 184 1.54 3.71 -7.19
N LEU A 185 1.49 2.40 -7.45
CA LEU A 185 2.28 1.72 -8.46
C LEU A 185 1.34 1.29 -9.59
N ILE A 186 1.64 1.74 -10.80
CA ILE A 186 0.86 1.43 -11.99
C ILE A 186 1.60 0.46 -12.87
N GLU A 187 0.86 -0.48 -13.40
CA GLU A 187 1.40 -1.45 -14.34
C GLU A 187 1.56 -0.84 -15.73
N SER A 188 2.77 -0.87 -16.28
CA SER A 188 3.08 -0.42 -17.64
C SER A 188 4.17 -1.30 -18.23
N ASN A 189 3.97 -1.80 -19.45
CA ASN A 189 4.94 -2.63 -20.17
C ASN A 189 5.49 -3.81 -19.35
N ALA A 190 4.64 -4.48 -18.58
CA ALA A 190 5.00 -5.58 -17.68
C ALA A 190 5.98 -5.20 -16.55
N GLU A 191 6.05 -3.93 -16.19
CA GLU A 191 6.76 -3.40 -15.03
C GLU A 191 5.82 -2.53 -14.18
N LEU A 192 6.26 -2.17 -12.96
CA LEU A 192 5.56 -1.19 -12.14
C LEU A 192 6.29 0.15 -12.16
N ILE A 193 5.53 1.20 -12.38
CA ILE A 193 6.00 2.59 -12.34
C ILE A 193 5.38 3.28 -11.13
N LEU A 194 6.17 4.05 -10.38
CA LEU A 194 5.68 4.87 -9.28
C LEU A 194 4.93 6.08 -9.82
N ALA A 195 3.60 6.00 -9.80
CA ALA A 195 2.72 7.10 -10.23
C ALA A 195 2.52 8.15 -9.13
N ARG A 196 2.55 7.72 -7.86
CA ARG A 196 2.41 8.61 -6.70
C ARG A 196 3.33 8.17 -5.56
N LYS A 197 4.13 9.10 -5.01
CA LYS A 197 4.98 8.85 -3.85
C LYS A 197 4.13 8.53 -2.60
N PRO A 198 4.45 7.48 -1.83
CA PRO A 198 3.84 7.24 -0.52
C PRO A 198 4.32 8.24 0.52
N VAL A 199 3.57 8.38 1.62
CA VAL A 199 4.01 9.15 2.79
C VAL A 199 4.74 8.23 3.76
N TRP A 200 5.86 8.70 4.32
CA TRP A 200 6.59 7.97 5.35
C TRP A 200 5.83 7.97 6.68
N HIS A 201 5.73 6.80 7.30
CA HIS A 201 5.17 6.61 8.62
C HIS A 201 6.21 6.01 9.58
N GLU A 202 6.45 6.69 10.70
CA GLU A 202 7.29 6.14 11.77
C GLU A 202 6.68 4.87 12.36
N MET A 203 7.56 3.90 12.63
CA MET A 203 7.21 2.62 13.26
C MET A 203 8.12 2.36 14.44
N GLU A 204 7.52 1.91 15.53
CA GLU A 204 8.25 1.42 16.69
C GLU A 204 9.13 0.22 16.32
N PRO A 205 10.41 0.15 16.77
CA PRO A 205 11.33 -0.93 16.43
C PRO A 205 10.77 -2.33 16.71
N GLY A 206 10.09 -2.52 17.84
CA GLY A 206 9.46 -3.80 18.18
C GLY A 206 8.32 -4.19 17.23
N SER A 207 7.66 -3.23 16.58
CA SER A 207 6.65 -3.51 15.54
C SER A 207 7.30 -3.92 14.22
N GLN A 208 8.46 -3.36 13.89
CA GLN A 208 9.22 -3.75 12.69
C GLN A 208 9.71 -5.20 12.79
N LEU A 209 10.23 -5.61 13.95
CA LEU A 209 10.64 -7.00 14.16
C LEU A 209 9.47 -7.97 13.99
N ARG A 210 8.33 -7.69 14.63
CA ARG A 210 7.10 -8.51 14.46
C ARG A 210 6.63 -8.56 13.00
N PHE A 211 6.78 -7.47 12.26
CA PHE A 211 6.44 -7.46 10.84
C PHE A 211 7.37 -8.36 10.02
N LEU A 212 8.68 -8.31 10.30
CA LEU A 212 9.67 -9.21 9.69
C LEU A 212 9.40 -10.68 10.03
N GLU A 213 9.05 -11.00 11.28
CA GLU A 213 8.64 -12.35 11.69
C GLU A 213 7.41 -12.83 10.89
N ARG A 214 6.43 -11.95 10.63
CA ARG A 214 5.25 -12.29 9.81
C ARG A 214 5.61 -12.54 8.35
N ILE A 215 6.54 -11.76 7.79
CA ILE A 215 7.10 -12.00 6.45
C ILE A 215 7.80 -13.36 6.41
N ALA A 216 8.75 -13.59 7.33
CA ALA A 216 9.52 -14.83 7.40
C ALA A 216 8.60 -16.05 7.54
N ALA A 217 7.66 -16.03 8.50
CA ALA A 217 6.71 -17.13 8.69
C ALA A 217 5.86 -17.40 7.43
N SER A 218 5.47 -16.35 6.69
CA SER A 218 4.70 -16.52 5.45
C SER A 218 5.56 -17.06 4.31
N GLY A 219 6.81 -16.62 4.20
CA GLY A 219 7.80 -17.19 3.29
C GLY A 219 8.07 -18.67 3.59
N THR A 220 8.27 -19.04 4.85
CA THR A 220 8.46 -20.44 5.27
C THR A 220 7.25 -21.30 4.92
N ARG A 221 6.02 -20.79 5.04
CA ARG A 221 4.83 -21.56 4.59
C ARG A 221 4.85 -21.84 3.08
N VAL A 222 5.38 -20.92 2.26
CA VAL A 222 5.55 -21.15 0.82
C VAL A 222 6.59 -22.24 0.58
N LEU A 223 7.75 -22.14 1.25
CA LEU A 223 8.82 -23.14 1.18
C LEU A 223 8.32 -24.53 1.58
N ASN A 224 7.59 -24.62 2.70
CA ASN A 224 7.00 -25.88 3.16
C ASN A 224 6.04 -26.47 2.12
N ARG A 225 5.21 -25.65 1.46
CA ARG A 225 4.34 -26.15 0.38
C ARG A 225 5.13 -26.65 -0.83
N GLN A 226 6.21 -25.97 -1.21
CA GLN A 226 7.07 -26.37 -2.33
C GLN A 226 7.79 -27.70 -2.06
N HIS A 227 8.15 -27.96 -0.81
CA HIS A 227 8.81 -29.19 -0.36
C HIS A 227 7.86 -30.24 0.24
N GLU A 228 6.54 -30.03 0.12
CA GLU A 228 5.52 -30.92 0.69
C GLU A 228 5.71 -31.23 2.18
N ILE A 229 6.25 -30.26 2.94
CA ILE A 229 6.43 -30.33 4.39
C ILE A 229 5.08 -30.03 5.05
N THR A 230 4.50 -31.04 5.70
CA THR A 230 3.22 -30.97 6.39
C THR A 230 3.41 -30.95 7.90
N PHE A 231 2.39 -30.47 8.63
CA PHE A 231 2.40 -30.49 10.09
C PHE A 231 2.62 -31.91 10.65
N GLU A 232 1.99 -32.92 10.04
CA GLU A 232 2.16 -34.32 10.42
C GLU A 232 3.62 -34.81 10.29
N LYS A 233 4.34 -34.37 9.26
CA LYS A 233 5.77 -34.71 9.09
C LYS A 233 6.62 -34.10 10.21
N ILE A 234 6.34 -32.85 10.58
CA ILE A 234 7.05 -32.14 11.67
C ILE A 234 6.81 -32.85 13.01
N THR A 235 5.56 -33.13 13.37
CA THR A 235 5.24 -33.74 14.67
C THR A 235 5.68 -35.20 14.80
N ARG A 236 5.84 -35.92 13.68
CA ARG A 236 6.32 -37.32 13.70
C ARG A 236 7.81 -37.43 14.00
N GLU A 237 8.60 -36.40 13.72
CA GLU A 237 10.02 -36.35 14.09
C GLU A 237 10.19 -36.12 15.59
N ASP A 238 9.34 -35.29 16.20
CA ASP A 238 9.37 -35.01 17.65
C ASP A 238 9.01 -36.24 18.52
N CYS A 239 8.17 -37.16 18.01
CA CYS A 239 7.81 -38.40 18.73
C CYS A 239 8.86 -39.53 18.64
N ARG A 240 10.00 -39.31 17.99
CA ARG A 240 11.12 -40.27 17.93
C ARG A 240 12.29 -39.91 18.85
N SER A 241 12.10 -38.95 19.77
CA SER A 241 13.07 -38.60 20.81
C SER A 241 12.79 -39.32 22.12
#